data_AF-A0A6G7C1A2-F1
#
_entry.id   AF-A0A6G7C1A2-F1
#
_cell.length_a   1.000
_cell.length_b   1.000
_cell.length_c   1.000
_cell.angle_alpha   90.00
_cell.angle_beta   90.00
_cell.angle_gamma   90.00
#
_symmetry.space_group_name_H-M   'P 1'
#
loop_
_entity.id
_entity.type
_entity.pdbx_description
1 polymer ?
#
loop_
_entity_poly.entity_id
_entity_poly.type
_entity_poly.pdbx_seq_one_letter_code
_entity_poly.pdbx_strand_id
1 'polypeptide(L)'
;MNIELKNIKHSPSLSEETEAFTASLYINGKHAGYAKNAGHGGSTDYYHKDAKGKELIKQAEEHTKSFKKPDDRFINMALEEKINDLLYDHLQKKDLEKFNKKLAKITDNGIAYGIPNDSYSYFTFNHSMEKFLSNIKGIEHIKNLIRDKIIPKLGSDKIILNSNIPEKLLLDSGLKKGQYAQPQKNITAQINLDLNNEQIKRGRS
;
A
#
# COMPACT_ATOMS: atom_id res chain seq x y z
N MET A 1 -2.11 -17.75 -21.60
CA MET A 1 -1.73 -16.57 -22.43
C MET A 1 -1.40 -15.42 -21.49
N ASN A 2 -0.46 -14.53 -21.83
CA ASN A 2 -0.17 -13.35 -21.01
C ASN A 2 -0.88 -12.12 -21.57
N ILE A 3 -1.70 -11.45 -20.76
CA ILE A 3 -2.45 -10.23 -21.13
C ILE A 3 -2.04 -9.13 -20.14
N GLU A 4 -1.64 -7.98 -20.68
CA GLU A 4 -1.09 -6.88 -19.87
C GLU A 4 -1.61 -5.53 -20.38
N LEU A 5 -1.74 -4.57 -19.46
CA LEU A 5 -1.94 -3.17 -19.78
C LEU A 5 -0.63 -2.40 -19.57
N LYS A 6 -0.27 -1.57 -20.54
CA LYS A 6 0.88 -0.66 -20.47
C LYS A 6 0.45 0.77 -20.78
N ASN A 7 1.27 1.74 -20.40
CA ASN A 7 1.02 3.16 -20.64
C ASN A 7 -0.36 3.62 -20.12
N ILE A 8 -0.77 3.10 -18.96
CA ILE A 8 -2.07 3.40 -18.35
C ILE A 8 -2.11 4.87 -17.96
N LYS A 9 -3.04 5.61 -18.56
CA LYS A 9 -3.40 6.97 -18.19
C LYS A 9 -4.77 6.93 -17.56
N HIS A 10 -4.82 7.22 -16.26
CA HIS A 10 -6.04 7.23 -15.47
C HIS A 10 -6.41 8.67 -15.12
N SER A 11 -7.69 9.01 -15.26
CA SER A 11 -8.24 10.34 -15.06
C SER A 11 -9.35 10.31 -13.99
N PRO A 12 -8.99 10.33 -12.69
CA PRO A 12 -9.98 10.30 -11.61
C PRO A 12 -11.05 11.39 -11.71
N SER A 13 -10.69 12.59 -12.18
CA SER A 13 -11.63 13.72 -12.33
C SER A 13 -12.68 13.53 -13.42
N LEU A 14 -12.53 12.53 -14.27
CA LEU A 14 -13.50 12.15 -15.31
C LEU A 14 -14.19 10.82 -14.99
N SER A 15 -13.90 10.22 -13.82
CA SER A 15 -14.48 8.94 -13.38
C SER A 15 -15.72 9.23 -12.54
N GLU A 16 -16.91 9.01 -13.10
CA GLU A 16 -18.19 9.24 -12.43
C GLU A 16 -18.77 7.93 -11.86
N GLU A 17 -18.96 6.94 -12.72
CA GLU A 17 -19.43 5.59 -12.34
C GLU A 17 -18.37 4.50 -12.59
N THR A 18 -17.58 4.65 -13.64
CA THR A 18 -16.48 3.74 -14.00
C THR A 18 -15.14 4.49 -14.01
N GLU A 19 -14.04 3.76 -13.99
CA GLU A 19 -12.72 4.37 -14.09
C GLU A 19 -12.49 4.93 -15.50
N ALA A 20 -12.27 6.24 -15.62
CA ALA A 20 -11.91 6.87 -16.88
C ALA A 20 -10.41 6.64 -17.16
N PHE A 21 -10.11 5.90 -18.22
CA PHE A 21 -8.72 5.56 -18.54
C PHE A 21 -8.47 5.34 -20.03
N THR A 22 -7.18 5.38 -20.40
CA THR A 22 -6.68 4.84 -21.66
C THR A 22 -5.44 3.99 -21.39
N ALA A 23 -5.26 2.92 -22.13
CA ALA A 23 -4.10 2.03 -22.00
C ALA A 23 -3.76 1.36 -23.34
N SER A 24 -2.52 0.92 -23.46
CA SER A 24 -2.06 0.01 -24.51
C SER A 24 -2.28 -1.44 -24.05
N LEU A 25 -3.00 -2.23 -24.83
CA LEU A 25 -3.24 -3.65 -24.59
C LEU A 25 -2.11 -4.49 -25.22
N TYR A 26 -1.42 -5.23 -24.38
CA TYR A 26 -0.34 -6.15 -24.78
C TYR A 26 -0.78 -7.60 -24.58
N ILE A 27 -0.52 -8.44 -25.57
CA ILE A 27 -0.81 -9.88 -25.54
C ILE A 27 0.47 -10.62 -25.92
N ASN A 28 0.92 -11.51 -25.03
CA ASN A 28 2.19 -12.24 -25.13
C ASN A 28 3.37 -11.30 -25.46
N GLY A 29 3.42 -10.14 -24.77
CA GLY A 29 4.47 -9.14 -24.94
C GLY A 29 4.38 -8.26 -26.20
N LYS A 30 3.40 -8.49 -27.09
CA LYS A 30 3.19 -7.70 -28.32
C LYS A 30 2.07 -6.68 -28.13
N HIS A 31 2.25 -5.47 -28.63
CA HIS A 31 1.23 -4.41 -28.59
C HIS A 31 0.09 -4.77 -29.55
N ALA A 32 -1.00 -5.32 -29.00
CA ALA A 32 -2.13 -5.84 -29.76
C ALA A 32 -3.19 -4.77 -30.04
N GLY A 33 -3.36 -3.81 -29.14
CA GLY A 33 -4.40 -2.81 -29.29
C GLY A 33 -4.43 -1.80 -28.17
N TYR A 34 -5.58 -1.19 -27.98
CA TYR A 34 -5.83 -0.18 -26.96
C TYR A 34 -7.09 -0.53 -26.17
N ALA A 35 -7.14 -0.09 -24.93
CA ALA A 35 -8.32 -0.15 -24.08
C ALA A 35 -8.65 1.25 -23.55
N LYS A 36 -9.94 1.58 -23.44
CA LYS A 36 -10.40 2.85 -22.89
C LYS A 36 -11.76 2.72 -22.21
N ASN A 37 -12.04 3.60 -21.25
CA ASN A 37 -13.37 3.84 -20.74
C ASN A 37 -13.50 5.35 -20.44
N ALA A 38 -14.68 5.92 -20.70
CA ALA A 38 -14.94 7.34 -20.55
C ALA A 38 -15.28 7.75 -19.11
N GLY A 39 -15.66 6.79 -18.25
CA GLY A 39 -15.96 7.01 -16.84
C GLY A 39 -17.43 7.25 -16.48
N HIS A 40 -18.32 7.31 -17.46
CA HIS A 40 -19.76 7.54 -17.26
C HIS A 40 -20.58 6.24 -17.13
N GLY A 41 -19.95 5.15 -16.72
CA GLY A 41 -20.57 3.83 -16.70
C GLY A 41 -20.38 3.05 -18.01
N GLY A 42 -20.92 1.83 -18.06
CA GLY A 42 -20.90 0.99 -19.26
C GLY A 42 -19.58 0.26 -19.53
N SER A 43 -19.51 -0.34 -20.71
CA SER A 43 -18.42 -1.25 -21.09
C SER A 43 -17.10 -0.55 -21.34
N THR A 44 -16.01 -1.23 -20.99
CA THR A 44 -14.67 -0.85 -21.42
C THR A 44 -14.47 -1.22 -22.89
N ASP A 45 -14.22 -0.21 -23.72
CA ASP A 45 -13.90 -0.41 -25.13
C ASP A 45 -12.47 -0.91 -25.29
N TYR A 46 -12.27 -1.89 -26.16
CA TYR A 46 -10.95 -2.26 -26.65
C TYR A 46 -10.96 -2.50 -28.17
N TYR A 47 -9.86 -2.14 -28.82
CA TYR A 47 -9.75 -2.23 -30.28
C TYR A 47 -8.32 -2.55 -30.71
N HIS A 48 -8.19 -3.26 -31.83
CA HIS A 48 -6.91 -3.71 -32.35
C HIS A 48 -6.11 -2.54 -32.96
N LYS A 49 -4.78 -2.61 -32.80
CA LYS A 49 -3.87 -1.66 -33.43
C LYS A 49 -3.73 -1.92 -34.94
N ASP A 50 -3.64 -3.19 -35.33
CA ASP A 50 -3.43 -3.66 -36.70
C ASP A 50 -4.00 -5.07 -36.89
N ALA A 51 -3.83 -5.66 -38.08
CA ALA A 51 -4.33 -7.00 -38.39
C ALA A 51 -3.77 -8.10 -37.47
N LYS A 52 -2.48 -8.03 -37.09
CA LYS A 52 -1.88 -8.97 -36.13
C LYS A 52 -2.46 -8.76 -34.74
N GLY A 53 -2.68 -7.51 -34.36
CA GLY A 53 -3.38 -7.14 -33.13
C GLY A 53 -4.79 -7.71 -33.06
N LYS A 54 -5.53 -7.71 -34.19
CA LYS A 54 -6.86 -8.31 -34.29
C LYS A 54 -6.84 -9.81 -34.01
N GLU A 55 -5.89 -10.53 -34.61
CA GLU A 55 -5.70 -11.96 -34.36
C GLU A 55 -5.35 -12.24 -32.90
N LEU A 56 -4.44 -11.46 -32.31
CA LEU A 56 -4.07 -11.60 -30.90
C LEU A 56 -5.25 -11.33 -29.96
N ILE A 57 -6.03 -10.28 -30.21
CA ILE A 57 -7.22 -9.97 -29.42
C ILE A 57 -8.25 -11.10 -29.51
N LYS A 58 -8.51 -11.63 -30.71
CA LYS A 58 -9.40 -12.78 -30.88
C LYS A 58 -8.94 -14.00 -30.08
N GLN A 59 -7.64 -14.32 -30.13
CA GLN A 59 -7.07 -15.40 -29.33
C GLN A 59 -7.20 -15.13 -27.82
N ALA A 60 -7.07 -13.88 -27.39
CA ALA A 60 -7.28 -13.50 -26.00
C ALA A 60 -8.74 -13.61 -25.56
N GLU A 61 -9.70 -13.22 -26.41
CA GLU A 61 -11.13 -13.43 -26.16
C GLU A 61 -11.47 -14.92 -26.01
N GLU A 62 -10.98 -15.76 -26.91
CA GLU A 62 -11.17 -17.22 -26.83
C GLU A 62 -10.54 -17.79 -25.55
N HIS A 63 -9.34 -17.32 -25.20
CA HIS A 63 -8.65 -17.73 -23.99
C HIS A 63 -9.42 -17.33 -22.73
N THR A 64 -9.87 -16.08 -22.62
CA THR A 64 -10.61 -15.61 -21.42
C THR A 64 -11.98 -16.26 -21.31
N LYS A 65 -12.67 -16.50 -22.43
CA LYS A 65 -13.92 -17.28 -22.48
C LYS A 65 -13.77 -18.69 -21.95
N SER A 66 -12.62 -19.33 -22.17
CA SER A 66 -12.39 -20.71 -21.71
C SER A 66 -12.39 -20.88 -20.19
N PHE A 67 -12.22 -19.79 -19.43
CA PHE A 67 -12.32 -19.80 -17.96
C PHE A 67 -13.75 -19.60 -17.45
N LYS A 68 -14.69 -19.24 -18.32
CA LYS A 68 -16.09 -19.03 -17.98
C LYS A 68 -16.93 -20.26 -18.28
N LYS A 69 -18.06 -20.38 -17.58
CA LYS A 69 -19.05 -21.42 -17.88
C LYS A 69 -19.74 -21.10 -19.21
N PRO A 70 -20.09 -22.09 -20.05
CA PRO A 70 -20.73 -21.83 -21.34
C PRO A 70 -22.08 -21.09 -21.26
N ASP A 71 -22.79 -21.18 -20.13
CA ASP A 71 -24.08 -20.52 -19.86
C ASP A 71 -23.94 -19.15 -19.18
N ASP A 72 -22.71 -18.65 -19.01
CA ASP A 72 -22.46 -17.33 -18.42
C ASP A 72 -22.97 -16.23 -19.37
N ARG A 73 -23.93 -15.43 -18.88
CA ARG A 73 -24.51 -14.29 -19.61
C ARG A 73 -23.47 -13.24 -20.02
N PHE A 74 -22.34 -13.20 -19.34
CA PHE A 74 -21.22 -12.27 -19.58
C PHE A 74 -20.02 -12.97 -20.25
N ILE A 75 -20.20 -14.14 -20.87
CA ILE A 75 -19.11 -14.86 -21.55
C ILE A 75 -18.43 -14.01 -22.63
N ASN A 76 -19.20 -13.19 -23.36
CA ASN A 76 -18.65 -12.33 -24.41
C ASN A 76 -17.86 -11.13 -23.87
N MET A 77 -17.95 -10.83 -22.57
CA MET A 77 -17.23 -9.75 -21.90
C MET A 77 -15.97 -10.24 -21.17
N ALA A 78 -15.60 -11.51 -21.31
CA ALA A 78 -14.49 -12.09 -20.55
C ALA A 78 -13.14 -11.36 -20.72
N LEU A 79 -12.84 -10.86 -21.92
CA LEU A 79 -11.63 -10.05 -22.14
C LEU A 79 -11.77 -8.64 -21.56
N GLU A 80 -12.96 -8.05 -21.63
CA GLU A 80 -13.26 -6.74 -21.03
C GLU A 80 -13.09 -6.79 -19.50
N GLU A 81 -13.69 -7.79 -18.85
CA GLU A 81 -13.53 -8.03 -17.41
C GLU A 81 -12.06 -8.20 -17.05
N LYS A 82 -11.31 -8.98 -17.83
CA LYS A 82 -9.88 -9.15 -17.59
C LYS A 82 -9.09 -7.83 -17.71
N ILE A 83 -9.46 -6.96 -18.65
CA ILE A 83 -8.87 -5.63 -18.79
C ILE A 83 -9.19 -4.77 -17.55
N ASN A 84 -10.43 -4.81 -17.07
CA ASN A 84 -10.85 -4.08 -15.87
C ASN A 84 -10.11 -4.58 -14.63
N ASP A 85 -9.95 -5.88 -14.44
CA ASP A 85 -9.16 -6.45 -13.34
C ASP A 85 -7.71 -5.95 -13.36
N LEU A 86 -7.07 -5.98 -14.53
CA LEU A 86 -5.69 -5.49 -14.70
C LEU A 86 -5.57 -4.00 -14.39
N LEU A 87 -6.60 -3.21 -14.71
CA LEU A 87 -6.66 -1.79 -14.36
C LEU A 87 -6.78 -1.62 -12.84
N TYR A 88 -7.72 -2.31 -12.20
CA TYR A 88 -7.93 -2.21 -10.75
C TYR A 88 -6.69 -2.65 -9.96
N ASP A 89 -6.04 -3.75 -10.34
CA ASP A 89 -4.77 -4.20 -9.75
C ASP A 89 -3.70 -3.10 -9.85
N HIS A 90 -3.60 -2.45 -11.01
CA HIS A 90 -2.65 -1.36 -11.21
C HIS A 90 -2.96 -0.15 -10.32
N LEU A 91 -4.22 0.26 -10.24
CA LEU A 91 -4.65 1.41 -9.44
C LEU A 91 -4.44 1.15 -7.94
N GLN A 92 -4.85 -0.02 -7.45
CA GLN A 92 -4.65 -0.43 -6.05
C GLN A 92 -3.16 -0.43 -5.69
N LYS A 93 -2.30 -0.99 -6.54
CA LYS A 93 -0.86 -0.98 -6.32
C LYS A 93 -0.31 0.45 -6.26
N LYS A 94 -0.73 1.32 -7.18
CA LYS A 94 -0.29 2.71 -7.25
C LYS A 94 -0.72 3.49 -6.00
N ASP A 95 -1.92 3.26 -5.50
CA ASP A 95 -2.41 3.93 -4.29
C ASP A 95 -1.75 3.40 -3.03
N LEU A 96 -1.49 2.09 -2.96
CA LEU A 96 -0.69 1.49 -1.88
C LEU A 96 0.75 2.04 -1.86
N GLU A 97 1.39 2.20 -3.03
CA GLU A 97 2.71 2.82 -3.13
C GLU A 97 2.71 4.29 -2.67
N LYS A 98 1.68 5.08 -3.04
CA LYS A 98 1.53 6.46 -2.55
C LYS A 98 1.30 6.48 -1.03
N PHE A 99 0.44 5.61 -0.52
CA PHE A 99 0.16 5.46 0.91
C PHE A 99 1.47 5.17 1.65
N ASN A 100 2.21 4.16 1.22
CA ASN A 100 3.48 3.77 1.83
C ASN A 100 4.54 4.87 1.78
N LYS A 101 4.63 5.62 0.67
CA LYS A 101 5.55 6.78 0.56
C LYS A 101 5.18 7.90 1.53
N LYS A 102 3.89 8.20 1.71
CA LYS A 102 3.43 9.19 2.68
C LYS A 102 3.67 8.71 4.11
N LEU A 103 3.32 7.45 4.39
CA LEU A 103 3.53 6.82 5.68
C LEU A 103 5.00 6.85 6.09
N ALA A 104 5.92 6.46 5.19
CA ALA A 104 7.36 6.49 5.45
C ALA A 104 7.89 7.89 5.82
N LYS A 105 7.38 8.95 5.17
CA LYS A 105 7.74 10.33 5.51
C LYS A 105 7.23 10.75 6.89
N ILE A 106 6.02 10.32 7.23
CA ILE A 106 5.41 10.63 8.53
C ILE A 106 6.08 9.85 9.66
N THR A 107 6.43 8.58 9.42
CA THR A 107 7.08 7.74 10.43
C THR A 107 8.54 8.13 10.65
N ASP A 108 9.18 8.81 9.70
CA ASP A 108 10.53 9.35 9.86
C ASP A 108 10.62 10.41 10.97
N ASN A 109 9.59 11.24 11.17
CA ASN A 109 9.59 12.29 12.20
C ASN A 109 8.35 12.25 13.11
N GLY A 110 7.70 11.10 13.22
CA GLY A 110 6.40 11.02 13.88
C GLY A 110 5.93 9.60 14.14
N ILE A 111 4.77 9.49 14.79
CA ILE A 111 4.10 8.21 15.05
C ILE A 111 2.78 8.18 14.30
N ALA A 112 2.62 7.20 13.43
CA ALA A 112 1.39 6.93 12.69
C ALA A 112 0.65 5.74 13.31
N TYR A 113 -0.67 5.83 13.40
CA TYR A 113 -1.54 4.76 13.87
C TYR A 113 -2.83 4.71 13.06
N GLY A 114 -3.33 3.51 12.77
CA GLY A 114 -4.50 3.33 11.91
C GLY A 114 -4.67 1.91 11.38
N ILE A 115 -5.46 1.79 10.32
CA ILE A 115 -5.75 0.52 9.64
C ILE A 115 -4.66 0.30 8.57
N PRO A 116 -3.93 -0.84 8.60
CA PRO A 116 -2.91 -1.13 7.62
C PRO A 116 -3.42 -1.02 6.18
N ASN A 117 -2.63 -0.38 5.32
CA ASN A 117 -2.90 -0.20 3.88
C ASN A 117 -4.18 0.59 3.52
N ASP A 118 -4.84 1.19 4.51
CA ASP A 118 -6.10 1.90 4.31
C ASP A 118 -6.02 3.34 4.82
N SER A 119 -5.90 3.51 6.13
CA SER A 119 -6.03 4.83 6.76
C SER A 119 -5.13 4.99 7.98
N TYR A 120 -4.69 6.22 8.25
CA TYR A 120 -3.91 6.54 9.45
C TYR A 120 -4.12 7.96 9.95
N SER A 121 -3.96 8.12 11.25
CA SER A 121 -3.73 9.39 11.94
C SER A 121 -2.29 9.43 12.43
N TYR A 122 -1.78 10.62 12.73
CA TYR A 122 -0.37 10.75 13.12
C TYR A 122 -0.12 11.91 14.07
N PHE A 123 1.01 11.82 14.77
CA PHE A 123 1.65 12.91 15.49
C PHE A 123 3.05 13.12 14.91
N THR A 124 3.40 14.35 14.54
CA THR A 124 4.73 14.70 14.03
C THR A 124 5.54 15.48 15.06
N PHE A 125 6.86 15.45 14.88
CA PHE A 125 7.84 16.13 15.68
C PHE A 125 8.74 17.01 14.81
N ASN A 126 9.48 17.90 15.46
CA ASN A 126 10.44 18.81 14.79
C ASN A 126 11.76 18.12 14.40
N HIS A 127 11.96 16.86 14.79
CA HIS A 127 13.18 16.09 14.55
C HIS A 127 12.83 14.65 14.15
N SER A 128 13.78 13.96 13.51
CA SER A 128 13.62 12.57 13.13
C SER A 128 13.44 11.65 14.34
N MET A 129 12.77 10.53 14.12
CA MET A 129 12.56 9.44 15.07
C MET A 129 13.90 8.95 15.61
N GLU A 130 14.91 8.81 14.76
CA GLU A 130 16.27 8.43 15.16
C GLU A 130 16.84 9.38 16.21
N LYS A 131 16.73 10.71 16.01
CA LYS A 131 17.21 11.71 16.96
C LYS A 131 16.45 11.68 18.28
N PHE A 132 15.16 11.35 18.26
CA PHE A 132 14.39 11.13 19.49
C PHE A 132 14.83 9.86 20.22
N LEU A 133 15.09 8.78 19.48
CA LEU A 133 15.51 7.50 20.05
C LEU A 133 16.98 7.50 20.53
N SER A 134 17.80 8.46 20.10
CA SER A 134 19.20 8.59 20.53
C SER A 134 19.39 9.24 21.91
N ASN A 135 18.31 9.66 22.58
CA ASN A 135 18.39 10.29 23.90
C ASN A 135 17.23 9.88 24.80
N ILE A 136 17.49 9.80 26.11
CA ILE A 136 16.54 9.26 27.10
C ILE A 136 15.26 10.09 27.17
N LYS A 137 15.36 11.42 27.13
CA LYS A 137 14.18 12.30 27.18
C LYS A 137 13.27 12.09 25.98
N GLY A 138 13.84 11.84 24.81
CA GLY A 138 13.09 11.53 23.59
C GLY A 138 12.40 10.17 23.66
N ILE A 139 13.08 9.15 24.19
CA ILE A 139 12.48 7.84 24.47
C ILE A 139 11.30 7.98 25.45
N GLU A 140 11.46 8.70 26.55
CA GLU A 140 10.38 8.97 27.51
C GLU A 140 9.21 9.73 26.88
N HIS A 141 9.51 10.73 26.04
CA HIS A 141 8.49 11.48 25.33
C HIS A 141 7.66 10.59 24.40
N ILE A 142 8.31 9.75 23.59
CA ILE A 142 7.64 8.76 22.73
C ILE A 142 6.81 7.81 23.59
N LYS A 143 7.37 7.31 24.70
CA LYS A 143 6.69 6.38 25.59
C LYS A 143 5.37 6.95 26.13
N ASN A 144 5.43 8.18 26.64
CA ASN A 144 4.29 8.89 27.18
C ASN A 144 3.28 9.26 26.09
N LEU A 145 3.73 9.71 24.92
CA LEU A 145 2.84 10.00 23.79
C LEU A 145 2.04 8.75 23.37
N ILE A 146 2.71 7.60 23.26
CA ILE A 146 2.05 6.34 22.91
C ILE A 146 0.99 6.01 23.97
N ARG A 147 1.40 5.98 25.25
CA ARG A 147 0.53 5.60 26.35
C ARG A 147 -0.66 6.53 26.53
N ASP A 148 -0.43 7.83 26.49
CA ASP A 148 -1.39 8.83 26.96
C ASP A 148 -2.25 9.39 25.81
N LYS A 149 -1.78 9.33 24.56
CA LYS A 149 -2.47 9.93 23.40
C LYS A 149 -2.85 8.94 22.30
N ILE A 150 -2.06 7.89 22.09
CA ILE A 150 -2.25 6.94 20.99
C ILE A 150 -3.09 5.75 21.44
N ILE A 151 -2.69 5.04 22.51
CA ILE A 151 -3.43 3.88 23.05
C ILE A 151 -4.93 4.16 23.28
N PRO A 152 -5.35 5.30 23.87
CA PRO A 152 -6.77 5.61 24.04
C PRO A 152 -7.56 5.74 22.72
N LYS A 153 -6.86 5.93 21.60
CA LYS A 153 -7.43 6.06 20.25
C LYS A 153 -7.24 4.80 19.40
N LEU A 154 -6.48 3.81 19.89
CA LEU A 154 -6.41 2.49 19.26
C LEU A 154 -7.72 1.75 19.55
N GLY A 155 -8.53 1.59 18.51
CA GLY A 155 -9.64 0.65 18.51
C GLY A 155 -9.15 -0.80 18.39
N SER A 156 -10.04 -1.74 18.14
CA SER A 156 -9.70 -3.15 17.93
C SER A 156 -9.03 -3.43 16.57
N ASP A 157 -9.18 -2.52 15.61
CA ASP A 157 -8.78 -2.63 14.21
C ASP A 157 -7.54 -1.78 13.87
N LYS A 158 -7.15 -0.87 14.76
CA LYS A 158 -6.03 0.06 14.53
C LYS A 158 -4.77 -0.45 15.19
N ILE A 159 -3.63 -0.18 14.55
CA ILE A 159 -2.30 -0.49 15.08
C ILE A 159 -1.37 0.72 14.92
N ILE A 160 -0.26 0.73 15.64
CA ILE A 160 0.87 1.62 15.30
C ILE A 160 1.52 1.10 14.02
N LEU A 161 1.71 1.98 13.04
CA LEU A 161 2.23 1.63 11.71
C LEU A 161 3.75 1.82 11.59
N ASN A 162 4.39 2.42 12.61
CA ASN A 162 5.83 2.58 12.66
C ASN A 162 6.55 1.22 12.77
N SER A 163 7.47 0.96 11.85
CA SER A 163 8.44 -0.16 11.94
C SER A 163 9.82 0.29 12.45
N ASN A 164 10.01 1.61 12.64
CA ASN A 164 11.24 2.22 13.13
C ASN A 164 11.23 2.51 14.66
N ILE A 165 10.23 1.99 15.39
CA ILE A 165 10.19 2.07 16.85
C ILE A 165 10.55 0.68 17.41
N PRO A 166 11.49 0.59 18.38
CA PRO A 166 11.90 -0.68 18.96
C PRO A 166 10.75 -1.40 19.67
N GLU A 167 10.66 -2.72 19.52
CA GLU A 167 9.60 -3.54 20.13
C GLU A 167 9.52 -3.34 21.65
N LYS A 168 10.68 -3.31 22.33
CA LYS A 168 10.76 -3.09 23.77
C LYS A 168 10.08 -1.79 24.19
N LEU A 169 10.28 -0.69 23.46
CA LEU A 169 9.66 0.59 23.77
C LEU A 169 8.14 0.53 23.58
N LEU A 170 7.66 -0.14 22.53
CA LEU A 170 6.22 -0.34 22.28
C LEU A 170 5.56 -1.14 23.40
N LEU A 171 6.19 -2.24 23.83
CA LEU A 171 5.73 -3.07 24.95
C LEU A 171 5.75 -2.28 26.28
N ASP A 172 6.83 -1.57 26.55
CA ASP A 172 6.98 -0.74 27.76
C ASP A 172 5.96 0.41 27.81
N SER A 173 5.47 0.87 26.64
CA SER A 173 4.38 1.84 26.53
C SER A 173 2.99 1.26 26.82
N GLY A 174 2.86 -0.07 26.94
CA GLY A 174 1.60 -0.76 27.24
C GLY A 174 0.90 -1.41 26.04
N LEU A 175 1.56 -1.49 24.88
CA LEU A 175 1.01 -2.20 23.71
C LEU A 175 1.24 -3.70 23.82
N LYS A 176 0.35 -4.48 23.21
CA LYS A 176 0.46 -5.93 23.04
C LYS A 176 0.86 -6.28 21.62
N LYS A 177 1.41 -7.48 21.42
CA LYS A 177 1.64 -8.04 20.08
C LYS A 177 0.34 -8.00 19.27
N GLY A 178 0.43 -7.54 18.03
CA GLY A 178 -0.73 -7.31 17.17
C GLY A 178 -1.28 -5.88 17.20
N GLN A 179 -0.85 -5.02 18.14
CA GLN A 179 -1.23 -3.60 18.18
C GLN A 179 -0.19 -2.67 17.53
N TYR A 180 0.83 -3.24 16.90
CA TYR A 180 1.88 -2.51 16.18
C TYR A 180 2.44 -3.33 15.02
N ALA A 181 2.94 -2.65 14.00
CA ALA A 181 3.67 -3.23 12.88
C ALA A 181 5.01 -3.80 13.35
N GLN A 182 5.47 -4.87 12.69
CA GLN A 182 6.71 -5.54 13.06
C GLN A 182 7.91 -4.59 12.95
N PRO A 183 8.67 -4.38 14.04
CA PRO A 183 9.85 -3.52 14.00
C PRO A 183 10.94 -4.10 13.08
N GLN A 184 11.69 -3.22 12.43
CA GLN A 184 12.85 -3.61 11.63
C GLN A 184 13.93 -4.22 12.55
N LYS A 185 14.42 -5.42 12.19
CA LYS A 185 15.35 -6.25 13.00
C LYS A 185 16.63 -5.55 13.48
N ASN A 186 16.98 -4.39 12.90
CA ASN A 186 18.26 -3.69 13.13
C ASN A 186 18.24 -2.67 14.27
N ILE A 187 17.09 -2.38 14.90
CA ILE A 187 16.99 -1.36 15.97
C ILE A 187 17.19 -1.97 17.37
N THR A 188 17.04 -3.29 17.49
CA THR A 188 17.08 -4.03 18.77
C THR A 188 18.46 -4.04 19.44
N ALA A 189 19.54 -3.75 18.69
CA ALA A 189 20.92 -3.85 19.18
C ALA A 189 21.40 -2.59 19.93
N GLN A 190 21.00 -1.38 19.53
CA GLN A 190 21.63 -0.15 20.07
C GLN A 190 21.05 0.26 21.44
N ILE A 191 19.74 0.13 21.64
CA ILE A 191 19.08 0.59 22.88
C ILE A 191 19.44 -0.28 24.10
N ASN A 192 19.75 -1.56 23.88
CA ASN A 192 20.23 -2.42 24.97
C ASN A 192 21.70 -2.12 25.35
N LEU A 193 22.50 -1.53 24.44
CA LEU A 193 23.85 -1.06 24.76
C LEU A 193 23.81 0.25 25.57
N ASP A 194 22.93 1.18 25.20
CA ASP A 194 22.90 2.51 25.83
C ASP A 194 22.20 2.52 27.21
N LEU A 195 21.15 1.72 27.41
CA LEU A 195 20.49 1.57 28.72
C LEU A 195 21.38 0.87 29.75
N ASN A 196 22.19 -0.11 29.32
CA ASN A 196 23.16 -0.77 30.20
C ASN A 196 24.32 0.17 30.56
N ASN A 197 24.80 0.98 29.61
CA ASN A 197 25.89 1.93 29.87
C ASN A 197 25.49 3.08 30.81
N GLU A 198 24.23 3.52 30.77
CA GLU A 198 23.68 4.53 31.70
C GLU A 198 23.51 3.99 33.13
N GLN A 199 23.05 2.74 33.30
CA GLN A 199 22.98 2.12 34.63
C GLN A 199 24.38 1.86 35.23
N ILE A 200 25.37 1.51 34.41
CA ILE A 200 26.76 1.34 34.85
C ILE A 200 27.40 2.67 35.27
N LYS A 201 27.05 3.79 34.61
CA LYS A 201 27.53 5.13 34.99
C LYS A 201 26.89 5.68 36.27
N ARG A 202 25.66 5.30 36.59
CA ARG A 202 24.99 5.70 37.85
C ARG A 202 25.33 4.80 39.04
N GLY A 203 25.90 3.62 38.80
CA GLY A 203 26.35 2.67 39.82
C GLY A 203 27.85 2.71 40.13
N ARG A 204 28.62 3.59 39.48
CA ARG A 204 30.01 3.86 39.83
C ARG A 204 30.09 5.28 40.38
N SER A 205 30.36 5.32 41.68
CA SER A 205 30.65 6.48 42.53
C SER A 205 31.59 7.49 41.89
#